data_AF-A0A6I7WQZ4-F1
#
_entry.id   AF-A0A6I7WQZ4-F1
#
_cell.length_a   1.000
_cell.length_b   1.000
_cell.length_c   1.000
_cell.angle_alpha   90.00
_cell.angle_beta   90.00
_cell.angle_gamma   90.00
#
_symmetry.space_group_name_H-M   'P 1'
#
loop_
_entity.id
_entity.type
_entity.pdbx_description
1 polymer ?
#
loop_
_entity_poly.entity_id
_entity_poly.type
_entity_poly.pdbx_seq_one_letter_code
_entity_poly.pdbx_strand_id
1 'polypeptide(L)'
;LAVIKNNCQRPSHIEGSKTVQNRFSYPDKVFRELLVNACVHRNYAISGSRIRIFMFSDRIEFISPGKLPNTITIEKLSYGVSYSVNPIIVKFMENLRYIDKLGRGLPMVYKIAKENHKYIKFEEIGEEFKVTLEL
;
A
#
# COMPACT_ATOMS: atom_id res chain seq x y z
N LEU A 1 -6.08 11.02 -0.68
CA LEU A 1 -4.80 10.97 -1.41
C LEU A 1 -3.99 12.28 -1.35
N ALA A 2 -4.63 13.46 -1.28
CA ALA A 2 -3.95 14.77 -1.28
C ALA A 2 -2.75 14.86 -0.30
N VAL A 3 -2.89 14.35 0.93
CA VAL A 3 -1.81 14.37 1.94
C VAL A 3 -0.56 13.61 1.47
N ILE A 4 -0.72 12.41 0.89
CA ILE A 4 0.41 11.61 0.41
C ILE A 4 1.10 12.32 -0.77
N LYS A 5 0.32 12.87 -1.69
CA LYS A 5 0.87 13.54 -2.87
C LYS A 5 1.68 14.79 -2.49
N ASN A 6 1.17 15.59 -1.57
CA ASN A 6 1.84 16.81 -1.13
C ASN A 6 3.13 16.54 -0.34
N ASN A 7 3.23 15.39 0.33
CA ASN A 7 4.40 15.03 1.14
C ASN A 7 5.39 14.10 0.41
N CYS A 8 5.05 13.60 -0.79
CA CYS A 8 5.96 12.84 -1.65
C CYS A 8 6.80 13.72 -2.58
N GLN A 9 6.49 15.01 -2.71
CA GLN A 9 7.24 15.91 -3.58
C GLN A 9 8.63 16.16 -3.01
N ARG A 10 9.64 15.74 -3.78
CA ARG A 10 11.04 15.98 -3.44
C ARG A 10 11.49 17.29 -4.09
N PRO A 11 12.37 18.07 -3.43
CA PRO A 11 12.82 19.34 -3.94
C PRO A 11 13.56 19.17 -5.27
N SER A 12 13.28 20.07 -6.21
CA SER A 12 13.95 20.15 -7.51
C SER A 12 15.45 20.36 -7.33
N HIS A 13 16.26 19.69 -8.15
CA HIS A 13 17.72 19.92 -8.18
C HIS A 13 18.08 20.65 -9.47
N ILE A 14 18.96 21.65 -9.37
CA ILE A 14 19.42 22.41 -10.53
C ILE A 14 20.76 21.81 -10.95
N GLU A 15 20.79 21.15 -12.11
CA GLU A 15 22.05 20.75 -12.76
C GLU A 15 22.36 21.74 -13.88
N GLY A 16 23.43 22.52 -13.69
CA GLY A 16 23.82 23.59 -14.63
C GLY A 16 22.74 24.67 -14.73
N SER A 17 22.18 24.87 -15.93
CA SER A 17 21.12 25.87 -16.19
C SER A 17 19.72 25.27 -16.30
N LYS A 18 19.53 23.96 -16.10
CA LYS A 18 18.23 23.29 -16.17
C LYS A 18 17.77 22.88 -14.77
N THR A 19 16.56 23.26 -14.42
CA THR A 19 15.87 22.68 -13.26
C THR A 19 15.45 21.27 -13.64
N VAL A 20 16.12 20.26 -13.09
CA VAL A 20 15.72 18.88 -13.26
C VAL A 20 14.71 18.58 -12.15
N GLN A 21 13.45 18.35 -12.53
CA GLN A 21 12.47 17.79 -11.61
C GLN A 21 12.90 16.36 -11.31
N ASN A 22 13.64 16.19 -10.23
CA ASN A 22 14.06 14.88 -9.81
C ASN A 22 12.88 14.17 -9.13
N ARG A 23 12.86 12.84 -9.33
CA ARG A 23 12.18 11.80 -8.55
C ARG A 23 10.79 11.40 -9.01
N PHE A 24 10.81 10.21 -9.62
CA PHE A 24 9.76 9.21 -9.66
C PHE A 24 8.68 9.39 -8.57
N SER A 25 7.43 9.51 -9.01
CA SER A 25 6.25 9.46 -8.14
C SER A 25 5.42 8.26 -8.54
N TYR A 26 5.01 7.46 -7.56
CA TYR A 26 4.06 6.39 -7.84
C TYR A 26 2.73 6.95 -8.37
N PRO A 27 2.07 6.22 -9.29
CA PRO A 27 0.72 6.55 -9.72
C PRO A 27 -0.27 6.51 -8.55
N ASP A 28 -1.30 7.35 -8.59
CA ASP A 28 -2.35 7.43 -7.56
C ASP A 28 -3.00 6.08 -7.25
N LYS A 29 -3.11 5.21 -8.25
CA LYS A 29 -3.66 3.85 -8.11
C LYS A 29 -2.86 3.00 -7.11
N VAL A 30 -1.55 3.20 -6.96
CA VAL A 30 -0.71 2.45 -6.01
C VAL A 30 -1.09 2.81 -4.58
N PHE A 31 -1.13 4.11 -4.29
CA PHE A 31 -1.52 4.58 -2.96
C PHE A 31 -2.96 4.23 -2.63
N ARG A 32 -3.88 4.37 -3.61
CA ARG A 32 -5.28 3.98 -3.44
C ARG A 32 -5.39 2.50 -3.08
N GLU A 33 -4.67 1.63 -3.78
CA GLU A 33 -4.69 0.19 -3.54
C GLU A 33 -4.21 -0.16 -2.14
N LEU A 34 -3.07 0.41 -1.71
CA LEU A 34 -2.52 0.15 -0.38
C LEU A 34 -3.45 0.65 0.74
N LEU A 35 -4.07 1.81 0.56
CA LEU A 35 -5.06 2.36 1.50
C LEU A 35 -6.32 1.51 1.58
N VAL A 36 -6.87 1.11 0.43
CA VAL A 36 -8.08 0.28 0.37
C VAL A 36 -7.81 -1.07 1.02
N ASN A 37 -6.68 -1.72 0.70
CA ASN A 37 -6.31 -2.99 1.33
C ASN A 37 -6.12 -2.85 2.85
N ALA A 38 -5.50 -1.76 3.32
CA ALA A 38 -5.37 -1.50 4.74
C ALA A 38 -6.74 -1.39 5.43
N CYS A 39 -7.73 -0.73 4.79
CA CYS A 39 -9.09 -0.61 5.32
C CYS A 39 -9.89 -1.91 5.27
N VAL A 40 -9.78 -2.68 4.19
CA VAL A 40 -10.57 -3.89 3.95
C VAL A 40 -10.11 -5.04 4.83
N HIS A 41 -8.80 -5.19 4.96
CA HIS A 41 -8.19 -6.28 5.73
C HIS A 41 -7.93 -5.91 7.19
N ARG A 42 -8.30 -4.70 7.63
CA ARG A 42 -8.23 -4.31 9.04
C ARG A 42 -9.06 -5.26 9.90
N ASN A 43 -8.50 -5.73 11.00
CA ASN A 43 -9.24 -6.40 12.04
C ASN A 43 -10.04 -5.38 12.86
N TYR A 44 -11.33 -5.27 12.59
CA TYR A 44 -12.23 -4.32 13.27
C TYR A 44 -12.60 -4.72 14.70
N ALA A 45 -12.29 -5.94 15.14
CA ALA A 45 -12.49 -6.35 16.53
C ALA A 45 -11.46 -5.68 17.48
N ILE A 46 -10.29 -5.28 16.98
CA ILE A 46 -9.27 -4.59 17.76
C ILE A 46 -9.67 -3.12 17.93
N SER A 47 -10.22 -2.83 19.10
CA SER A 47 -10.59 -1.48 19.52
C SER A 47 -9.36 -0.66 19.94
N GLY A 48 -9.38 0.64 19.67
CA GLY A 48 -8.28 1.55 20.02
C GLY A 48 -7.10 1.61 19.04
N SER A 49 -6.90 0.58 18.20
CA SER A 49 -5.86 0.62 17.16
C SER A 49 -6.36 1.27 15.87
N ARG A 50 -5.49 1.97 15.14
CA ARG A 50 -5.82 2.70 13.90
C ARG A 50 -4.87 2.28 12.79
N ILE A 51 -5.32 2.45 11.54
CA ILE A 51 -4.42 2.39 10.39
C ILE A 51 -3.44 3.56 10.51
N ARG A 52 -2.15 3.28 10.47
CA ARG A 52 -1.08 4.27 10.59
C ARG A 52 -0.31 4.34 9.28
N ILE A 53 0.01 5.55 8.84
CA ILE A 53 0.79 5.78 7.63
C ILE A 53 1.96 6.65 8.04
N PHE A 54 3.17 6.12 7.89
CA PHE A 54 4.40 6.86 8.15
C PHE A 54 5.05 7.19 6.81
N MET A 55 5.39 8.46 6.62
CA MET A 55 6.08 8.93 5.42
C MET A 55 7.49 9.36 5.82
N PHE A 56 8.48 8.73 5.21
CA PHE A 56 9.90 9.02 5.36
C PHE A 56 10.44 9.55 4.03
N SER A 57 11.67 10.08 4.04
CA SER A 57 12.34 10.61 2.84
C SER A 57 12.61 9.56 1.76
N ASP A 58 12.74 8.30 2.17
CA ASP A 58 13.13 7.14 1.38
C ASP A 58 12.02 6.09 1.22
N ARG A 59 10.96 6.14 2.05
CA ARG A 59 9.89 5.13 2.05
C ARG A 59 8.57 5.61 2.66
N ILE A 60 7.51 4.87 2.39
CA ILE A 60 6.20 5.01 3.04
C ILE A 60 5.83 3.67 3.67
N GLU A 61 5.38 3.71 4.91
CA GLU A 61 4.95 2.53 5.65
C GLU A 61 3.45 2.62 5.92
N PHE A 62 2.69 1.62 5.49
CA PHE A 62 1.27 1.45 5.76
C PHE A 62 1.11 0.33 6.79
N ILE A 63 0.57 0.65 7.96
CA ILE A 63 0.41 -0.30 9.06
C ILE A 63 -1.09 -0.44 9.34
N SER A 64 -1.62 -1.65 9.17
CA SER A 64 -3.01 -1.99 9.47
C SER A 64 -3.08 -2.98 10.63
N PRO A 65 -4.00 -2.78 11.60
CA PRO A 65 -4.25 -3.77 12.66
C PRO A 65 -4.85 -5.05 12.06
N GLY A 66 -4.32 -6.21 12.45
CA GLY A 66 -4.73 -7.52 11.95
C GLY A 66 -3.57 -8.28 11.32
N LYS A 67 -3.62 -9.61 11.43
CA LYS A 67 -2.67 -10.53 10.80
C LYS A 67 -3.21 -11.04 9.48
N LEU A 68 -2.32 -11.56 8.64
CA LEU A 68 -2.74 -12.40 7.53
C LEU A 68 -3.43 -13.65 8.08
N PRO A 69 -4.49 -14.12 7.40
CA PRO A 69 -5.07 -15.42 7.70
C PRO A 69 -4.01 -16.50 7.60
N ASN A 70 -4.00 -17.47 8.53
CA ASN A 70 -2.99 -18.55 8.61
C ASN A 70 -2.81 -19.35 7.30
N THR A 71 -3.73 -19.25 6.35
CA THR A 71 -3.69 -19.89 5.03
C THR A 71 -2.89 -19.11 3.97
N ILE A 72 -2.51 -17.86 4.25
CA ILE A 72 -1.77 -16.98 3.34
C ILE A 72 -0.37 -16.71 3.89
N THR A 73 0.63 -16.94 3.05
CA THR A 73 2.00 -16.49 3.29
C THR A 73 2.27 -15.18 2.55
N ILE A 74 3.21 -14.39 3.06
CA ILE A 74 3.66 -13.13 2.44
C ILE A 74 4.03 -13.32 0.95
N GLU A 75 4.68 -14.44 0.62
CA GLU A 75 5.04 -14.78 -0.76
C GLU A 75 3.81 -14.89 -1.67
N LYS A 76 2.71 -15.48 -1.18
CA LYS A 76 1.46 -15.66 -1.94
C LYS A 76 0.73 -14.34 -2.21
N LEU A 77 0.95 -13.30 -1.40
CA LEU A 77 0.38 -11.97 -1.65
C LEU A 77 0.89 -11.36 -2.96
N SER A 78 2.17 -11.60 -3.29
CA SER A 78 2.75 -11.11 -4.54
C SER A 78 2.12 -11.74 -5.79
N TYR A 79 1.58 -12.95 -5.65
CA TYR A 79 0.86 -13.68 -6.70
C TYR A 79 -0.64 -13.34 -6.76
N GLY A 80 -1.13 -12.44 -5.89
CA GLY A 80 -2.52 -11.99 -5.88
C GLY A 80 -3.49 -12.87 -5.10
N VAL A 81 -2.97 -13.80 -4.29
CA VAL A 81 -3.82 -14.56 -3.36
C VAL A 81 -4.17 -13.64 -2.19
N SER A 82 -5.42 -13.22 -2.12
CA SER A 82 -5.96 -12.44 -1.01
C SER A 82 -7.09 -13.21 -0.33
N TYR A 83 -7.12 -13.18 1.00
CA TYR A 83 -8.21 -13.73 1.79
C TYR A 83 -8.70 -12.63 2.71
N SER A 84 -9.99 -12.37 2.61
CA SER A 84 -10.61 -11.26 3.33
C SER A 84 -11.24 -11.78 4.61
N VAL A 85 -10.89 -11.15 5.72
CA VAL A 85 -11.42 -11.53 7.04
C VAL A 85 -12.89 -11.10 7.18
N ASN A 86 -13.30 -10.01 6.52
CA ASN A 86 -14.68 -9.51 6.58
C ASN A 86 -15.33 -9.44 5.18
N PRO A 87 -16.19 -10.43 4.82
CA PRO A 87 -16.84 -10.45 3.51
C PRO A 87 -17.83 -9.31 3.29
N ILE A 88 -18.41 -8.73 4.35
CA ILE A 88 -19.35 -7.61 4.25
C ILE A 88 -18.61 -6.35 3.78
N ILE A 89 -17.46 -6.06 4.37
CA ILE A 89 -16.63 -4.90 4.00
C ILE A 89 -16.14 -5.04 2.56
N VAL A 90 -15.69 -6.24 2.16
CA VAL A 90 -15.30 -6.52 0.77
C VAL A 90 -16.45 -6.25 -0.18
N LYS A 91 -17.62 -6.85 0.07
CA LYS A 91 -18.81 -6.67 -0.76
C LYS A 91 -19.20 -5.20 -0.89
N PHE A 92 -19.12 -4.45 0.20
CA PHE A 92 -19.40 -3.02 0.21
C PHE A 92 -18.41 -2.23 -0.65
N MET A 93 -17.11 -2.50 -0.50
CA MET A 93 -16.05 -1.86 -1.29
C MET A 93 -16.07 -2.28 -2.76
N GLU A 94 -16.46 -3.52 -3.07
CA GLU A 94 -16.74 -4.00 -4.44
C GLU A 94 -17.89 -3.20 -5.08
N ASN A 95 -19.00 -3.02 -4.37
CA ASN A 95 -20.14 -2.25 -4.85
C ASN A 95 -19.76 -0.80 -5.16
N LEU A 96 -18.86 -0.23 -4.35
CA LEU A 96 -18.30 1.11 -4.55
C LEU A 96 -17.16 1.16 -5.60
N ARG A 97 -16.81 0.03 -6.23
CA ARG A 97 -15.73 -0.10 -7.22
C ARG A 97 -14.34 0.30 -6.71
N TYR A 98 -14.10 0.12 -5.40
CA TYR A 98 -12.79 0.33 -4.80
C TYR A 98 -11.88 -0.90 -4.88
N ILE A 99 -12.45 -2.10 -5.01
CA ILE A 99 -11.72 -3.37 -5.12
C ILE A 99 -12.15 -4.10 -6.40
N ASP A 100 -11.19 -4.74 -7.07
CA ASP A 100 -11.46 -5.68 -8.15
C ASP A 100 -11.53 -7.13 -7.63
N LYS A 101 -12.51 -7.90 -8.10
CA LYS A 101 -12.72 -9.32 -7.74
C LYS A 101 -11.56 -10.25 -8.11
N LEU A 102 -10.60 -9.76 -8.89
CA LEU A 102 -9.55 -10.55 -9.52
C LEU A 102 -8.26 -10.61 -8.70
N GLY A 103 -8.18 -9.94 -7.54
CA GLY A 103 -6.99 -9.98 -6.67
C GLY A 103 -5.74 -9.33 -7.29
N ARG A 104 -5.92 -8.49 -8.33
CA ARG A 104 -4.81 -7.94 -9.14
C ARG A 104 -4.16 -6.69 -8.56
N GLY A 105 -4.69 -6.18 -7.44
CA GLY A 105 -4.26 -4.93 -6.83
C GLY A 105 -2.82 -4.96 -6.32
N LEU A 106 -2.50 -5.84 -5.38
CA LEU A 106 -1.13 -6.01 -4.86
C LEU A 106 -0.11 -6.42 -5.94
N PRO A 107 -0.41 -7.36 -6.86
CA PRO A 107 0.47 -7.65 -8.00
C PRO A 107 0.76 -6.43 -8.88
N MET A 108 -0.23 -5.56 -9.10
CA MET A 108 -0.05 -4.30 -9.85
C MET A 108 0.91 -3.35 -9.13
N VAL A 109 0.78 -3.22 -7.81
CA VAL A 109 1.71 -2.42 -6.99
C VAL A 109 3.13 -2.99 -7.08
N TYR A 110 3.27 -4.31 -6.94
CA TYR A 110 4.57 -5.00 -7.03
C TYR A 110 5.24 -4.80 -8.40
N LYS A 111 4.46 -4.92 -9.48
CA LYS A 111 4.95 -4.71 -10.85
C LYS A 111 5.47 -3.29 -11.05
N ILE A 112 4.72 -2.28 -10.61
CA ILE A 112 5.13 -0.87 -10.75
C ILE A 112 6.37 -0.57 -9.93
N ALA A 113 6.47 -1.08 -8.70
CA ALA A 113 7.67 -0.91 -7.89
C ALA A 113 8.90 -1.52 -8.61
N LYS A 114 8.77 -2.75 -9.11
CA LYS A 114 9.84 -3.44 -9.83
C LYS A 114 10.28 -2.72 -11.11
N GLU A 115 9.33 -2.20 -11.89
CA GLU A 115 9.62 -1.42 -13.12
C GLU A 115 10.43 -0.14 -12.85
N ASN A 116 10.35 0.38 -11.62
CA ASN A 116 11.06 1.60 -11.22
C ASN A 116 12.27 1.30 -10.32
N HIS A 117 12.72 0.04 -10.28
CA HIS A 117 13.84 -0.41 -9.45
C HIS A 117 13.66 -0.13 -7.95
N LYS A 118 12.40 -0.17 -7.48
CA LYS A 118 12.01 0.02 -6.08
C LYS A 118 11.48 -1.28 -5.49
N TYR A 119 11.69 -1.44 -4.19
CA TYR A 119 11.23 -2.62 -3.47
C TYR A 119 9.95 -2.34 -2.66
N ILE A 120 9.11 -3.37 -2.57
CA ILE A 120 7.98 -3.40 -1.64
C ILE A 120 8.18 -4.56 -0.68
N LYS A 121 8.03 -4.28 0.61
CA LYS A 121 8.18 -5.28 1.67
C LYS A 121 6.86 -5.43 2.40
N PHE A 122 6.44 -6.67 2.61
CA PHE A 122 5.30 -7.01 3.44
C PHE A 122 5.83 -7.70 4.69
N GLU A 123 5.39 -7.25 5.86
CA GLU A 123 5.86 -7.74 7.15
C GLU A 123 4.67 -7.91 8.10
N GLU A 124 4.72 -8.93 8.93
CA GLU A 124 3.81 -9.11 10.06
C GLU A 124 4.57 -8.80 11.35
N ILE A 125 4.09 -7.81 12.10
CA ILE A 125 4.68 -7.37 13.37
C ILE A 125 3.63 -7.60 14.46
N GLY A 126 3.71 -8.77 15.11
CA GLY A 126 2.77 -9.14 16.17
C GLY A 126 1.33 -9.29 15.68
N GLU A 127 0.47 -8.33 16.00
CA GLU A 127 -0.95 -8.26 15.61
C GLU A 127 -1.18 -7.26 14.47
N GLU A 128 -0.12 -6.86 13.76
CA GLU A 128 -0.17 -5.78 12.77
C GLU A 128 0.46 -6.20 11.46
N PHE A 129 -0.18 -5.82 10.36
CA PHE A 129 0.34 -6.01 9.02
C PHE A 129 0.95 -4.70 8.51
N LYS A 130 2.22 -4.74 8.13
CA LYS A 130 3.00 -3.60 7.65
C LYS A 130 3.37 -3.80 6.19
N VAL A 131 3.13 -2.77 5.38
CA VAL A 131 3.57 -2.66 3.99
C VAL A 131 4.50 -1.49 3.84
N THR A 132 5.73 -1.74 3.42
CA THR A 132 6.76 -0.72 3.18
C THR A 132 6.96 -0.54 1.69
N LEU A 133 6.75 0.68 1.19
CA LEU A 133 6.94 1.08 -0.20
C LEU A 133 8.12 2.06 -0.30
N GLU A 134 9.14 1.73 -1.07
CA GLU A 134 10.33 2.57 -1.24
C GLU A 134 10.11 3.70 -2.27
N LEU A 135 10.57 4.93 -2.00
CA LEU A 135 10.40 6.15 -2.84
C LEU A 135 11.63 6.52 -3.66
#